data_AF-A0A1Q3CY26-F1
#
_entry.id   AF-A0A1Q3CY26-F1
#
_cell.length_a   1.000
_cell.length_b   1.000
_cell.length_c   1.000
_cell.angle_alpha   90.00
_cell.angle_beta   90.00
_cell.angle_gamma   90.00
#
_symmetry.space_group_name_H-M   'P 1'
#
loop_
_entity.id
_entity.type
_entity.pdbx_description
1 polymer ?
#
loop_
_entity_poly.entity_id
_entity_poly.type
_entity_poly.pdbx_seq_one_letter_code
_entity_poly.pdbx_strand_id
1 'polypeptide(L)'
;MDAIRERLQRLEGLVGEPQTEEPVESLMVHVNDLVAGVTVIQHCHNELMGKSEERFKQLVADLILINDALRKNIKANEEDISVLKKALHSSSSRTEGPSSKFKVPEPKPFSGKRDAKELENFLWDVESYFKATHVPDTEKVSITSIYLPGVTKLRTRVQDDANSGRPRIETWEVLVKELKDQFLLNNTS
;
A
#
# COMPACT_ATOMS: atom_id res chain seq x y z
N MET A 1 -0.09 72.79 74.27
CA MET A 1 -0.04 71.31 74.17
C MET A 1 -1.24 70.67 74.87
N ASP A 2 -1.66 71.17 76.04
CA ASP A 2 -2.76 70.56 76.82
C ASP A 2 -4.14 70.66 76.17
N ALA A 3 -4.48 71.80 75.57
CA ALA A 3 -5.75 71.98 74.86
C ALA A 3 -5.90 71.06 73.63
N ILE A 4 -4.79 70.64 73.02
CA ILE A 4 -4.80 69.70 71.90
C ILE A 4 -5.01 68.28 72.41
N ARG A 5 -4.39 67.93 73.54
CA ARG A 5 -4.55 66.63 74.21
C ARG A 5 -5.97 66.39 74.71
N GLU A 6 -6.58 67.40 75.34
CA GLU A 6 -7.99 67.32 75.78
C GLU A 6 -8.96 67.13 74.62
N ARG A 7 -8.73 67.83 73.51
CA ARG A 7 -9.56 67.70 72.31
C ARG A 7 -9.41 66.32 71.66
N LEU A 8 -8.20 65.76 71.68
CA LEU A 8 -7.94 64.39 71.22
C LEU A 8 -8.65 63.35 72.09
N GLN A 9 -8.55 63.43 73.42
CA GLN A 9 -9.23 62.51 74.33
C GLN A 9 -10.76 62.56 74.23
N ARG A 10 -11.34 63.76 74.01
CA ARG A 10 -12.78 63.89 73.77
C ARG A 10 -13.20 63.28 72.43
N LEU A 11 -12.37 63.41 71.40
CA LEU A 11 -12.63 62.79 70.10
C LEU A 11 -12.51 61.27 70.19
N GLU A 12 -11.49 60.74 70.85
CA GLU A 12 -11.29 59.30 71.07
C GLU A 12 -12.43 58.68 71.92
N GLY A 13 -12.95 59.41 72.92
CA GLY A 13 -14.12 58.97 73.70
C GLY A 13 -15.44 58.97 72.92
N LEU A 14 -15.57 59.77 71.85
CA LEU A 14 -16.76 59.86 71.00
C LEU A 14 -16.72 58.88 69.82
N VAL A 15 -15.54 58.68 69.24
CA VAL A 15 -15.33 57.89 68.01
C VAL A 15 -14.85 56.47 68.31
N GLY A 16 -14.39 56.22 69.55
CA GLY A 16 -13.64 55.01 69.90
C GLY A 16 -12.16 55.16 69.54
N GLU A 17 -11.30 54.32 70.13
CA GLU A 17 -9.90 54.27 69.71
C GLU A 17 -9.82 53.92 68.20
N PRO A 18 -8.92 54.55 67.45
CA PRO A 18 -8.82 54.32 66.02
C PRO A 18 -8.41 52.86 65.74
N GLN A 19 -9.36 52.07 65.23
CA GLN A 19 -9.14 50.70 64.76
C GLN A 19 -8.27 50.74 63.50
N THR A 20 -6.96 50.68 63.68
CA THR A 20 -5.97 50.86 62.60
C THR A 20 -5.39 49.53 62.10
N GLU A 21 -5.62 48.41 62.79
CA GLU A 21 -4.93 47.14 62.53
C GLU A 21 -5.80 46.09 61.79
N GLU A 22 -7.11 46.01 62.03
CA GLU A 22 -7.98 44.93 61.50
C GLU A 22 -8.01 44.80 59.95
N PRO A 23 -8.15 45.89 59.18
CA PRO A 23 -8.15 45.81 57.70
C PRO A 23 -6.76 45.48 57.14
N VAL A 24 -5.70 45.87 57.84
CA VAL A 24 -4.31 45.62 57.45
C VAL A 24 -3.95 44.16 57.70
N GLU A 25 -4.37 43.60 58.84
CA GLU A 25 -4.24 42.17 59.15
C GLU A 25 -4.98 41.29 58.14
N SER A 26 -6.23 41.65 57.80
CA SER A 26 -7.00 40.93 56.78
C SER A 26 -6.33 40.97 55.40
N LEU A 27 -5.78 42.12 55.00
CA LEU A 27 -5.01 42.23 53.75
C LEU A 27 -3.74 41.38 53.79
N MET A 28 -3.04 41.36 54.93
CA MET A 28 -1.82 40.58 55.11
C MET A 28 -2.09 39.07 54.97
N VAL A 29 -3.22 38.57 55.50
CA VAL A 29 -3.66 37.19 55.30
C VAL A 29 -3.87 36.88 53.82
N HIS A 30 -4.61 37.72 53.09
CA HIS A 30 -4.82 37.52 51.65
C HIS A 30 -3.52 37.55 50.83
N VAL A 31 -2.59 38.42 51.18
CA VAL A 31 -1.26 38.47 50.53
C VAL A 31 -0.47 37.20 50.81
N ASN A 32 -0.49 36.70 52.04
CA ASN A 32 0.17 35.44 52.39
C ASN A 32 -0.45 34.25 51.64
N ASP A 33 -1.78 34.19 51.54
CA ASP A 33 -2.49 33.17 50.78
C ASP A 33 -2.13 33.23 49.29
N LEU A 34 -2.04 34.45 48.72
CA LEU A 34 -1.61 34.64 47.34
C LEU A 34 -0.17 34.18 47.12
N VAL A 35 0.74 34.52 48.03
CA VAL A 35 2.15 34.07 47.98
C VAL A 35 2.24 32.54 48.06
N ALA A 36 1.45 31.92 48.94
CA ALA A 36 1.37 30.46 49.03
C ALA A 36 0.86 29.85 47.72
N GLY A 37 -0.21 30.41 47.14
CA GLY A 37 -0.76 29.98 45.86
C GLY A 37 0.24 30.09 44.70
N VAL A 38 0.94 31.23 44.59
CA VAL A 38 2.00 31.43 43.58
C VAL A 38 3.14 30.44 43.76
N THR A 39 3.53 30.13 45.00
CA THR A 39 4.58 29.16 45.31
C THR A 39 4.19 27.75 44.83
N VAL A 40 2.94 27.33 45.06
CA VAL A 40 2.43 26.05 44.58
C VAL A 40 2.39 26.01 43.05
N ILE A 41 1.90 27.07 42.39
CA ILE A 41 1.87 27.16 40.93
C ILE A 41 3.29 27.07 40.36
N GLN A 42 4.25 27.78 40.94
CA GLN A 42 5.65 27.74 40.52
C GLN A 42 6.25 26.33 40.66
N HIS A 43 5.92 25.62 41.75
CA HIS A 43 6.36 24.24 41.95
C HIS A 43 5.76 23.30 40.91
N CYS A 44 4.44 23.35 40.70
CA CYS A 44 3.75 22.56 39.67
C CYS A 44 4.31 22.84 38.27
N HIS A 45 4.60 24.10 37.94
CA HIS A 45 5.19 24.48 36.67
C HIS A 45 6.58 23.85 36.49
N ASN A 46 7.45 23.96 37.49
CA ASN A 46 8.78 23.38 37.44
C ASN A 46 8.73 21.85 37.30
N GLU A 47 7.84 21.18 38.04
CA GLU A 47 7.64 19.74 37.95
C GLU A 47 7.14 19.30 36.56
N LEU A 48 6.16 20.02 36.00
CA LEU A 48 5.64 19.77 34.66
C LEU A 48 6.74 19.94 33.61
N MET A 49 7.50 21.03 33.69
CA MET A 49 8.61 21.30 32.77
C MET A 49 9.66 20.20 32.85
N GLY A 50 10.07 19.79 34.06
CA GLY A 50 11.01 18.69 34.25
C GLY A 50 10.52 17.36 33.68
N LYS A 51 9.26 16.99 33.94
CA LYS A 51 8.65 15.78 33.35
C LYS A 51 8.56 15.85 31.83
N SER A 52 8.25 17.02 31.28
CA SER A 52 8.17 17.21 29.83
C SER A 52 9.53 17.07 29.17
N GLU A 53 10.58 17.66 29.76
CA GLU A 53 11.95 17.57 29.27
C GLU A 53 12.45 16.12 29.28
N GLU A 54 12.18 15.38 30.36
CA GLU A 54 12.56 13.97 30.46
C GLU A 54 11.85 13.10 29.41
N ARG A 55 10.55 13.33 29.18
CA ARG A 55 9.81 12.65 28.11
C ARG A 55 10.37 12.97 26.72
N PHE A 56 10.75 14.22 26.46
CA PHE A 56 11.38 14.59 25.20
C PHE A 56 12.74 13.91 25.03
N LYS A 57 13.57 13.85 26.08
CA LYS A 57 14.85 13.12 26.05
C LYS A 57 14.64 11.65 25.74
N GLN A 58 13.68 11.00 26.40
CA GLN A 58 13.35 9.61 26.14
C GLN A 58 12.87 9.39 24.71
N LEU A 59 11.98 10.25 24.20
CA LEU A 59 11.47 10.15 22.84
C LEU A 59 12.59 10.28 21.79
N VAL A 60 13.52 11.20 22.01
CA VAL A 60 14.70 11.34 21.13
C VAL A 60 15.58 10.09 21.19
N ALA A 61 15.82 9.52 22.38
CA ALA A 61 16.59 8.29 22.53
C ALA A 61 15.93 7.10 21.81
N ASP A 62 14.60 6.95 21.97
CA ASP A 62 13.83 5.89 21.31
C ASP A 62 13.87 6.03 19.78
N LEU A 63 13.75 7.26 19.26
CA LEU A 63 13.87 7.53 17.83
C LEU A 63 15.25 7.14 17.28
N ILE A 64 16.32 7.43 18.02
CA ILE A 64 17.69 7.03 17.64
C ILE A 64 17.79 5.50 17.58
N LEU A 65 17.29 4.80 18.61
CA LEU A 65 17.30 3.33 18.65
C LEU A 65 16.52 2.70 17.49
N ILE A 66 15.33 3.24 17.18
CA ILE A 66 14.52 2.78 16.05
C ILE A 66 15.24 3.03 14.73
N ASN A 67 15.84 4.21 14.56
CA ASN A 67 16.58 4.54 13.34
C ASN A 67 17.76 3.59 13.11
N ASP A 68 18.53 3.30 14.16
CA ASP A 68 19.65 2.36 14.11
C ASP A 68 19.21 0.93 13.79
N ALA A 69 18.10 0.48 14.38
CA ALA A 69 17.52 -0.83 14.08
C ALA A 69 17.07 -0.93 12.62
N LEU A 70 16.35 0.10 12.12
CA LEU A 70 15.95 0.17 10.71
C LEU A 70 17.16 0.16 9.78
N ARG A 71 18.20 0.92 10.09
CA ARG A 71 19.44 0.97 9.30
C ARG A 71 20.13 -0.39 9.23
N LYS A 72 20.17 -1.13 10.35
CA LYS A 72 20.73 -2.49 10.39
C LYS A 72 19.92 -3.46 9.52
N ASN A 73 18.58 -3.41 9.61
CA ASN A 73 17.70 -4.27 8.82
C ASN A 73 17.82 -3.99 7.32
N ILE A 74 17.90 -2.72 6.91
CA ILE A 74 18.11 -2.35 5.50
C ILE A 74 19.41 -2.96 4.99
N LYS A 75 20.51 -2.85 5.76
CA LYS A 75 21.80 -3.39 5.36
C LYS A 75 21.78 -4.92 5.23
N ALA A 76 21.14 -5.62 6.17
CA ALA A 76 20.97 -7.07 6.09
C ALA A 76 20.16 -7.48 4.84
N ASN A 77 19.07 -6.78 4.55
CA ASN A 77 18.27 -7.04 3.35
C ASN A 77 19.05 -6.77 2.05
N GLU A 78 19.89 -5.73 2.01
CA GLU A 78 20.77 -5.47 0.87
C GLU A 78 21.78 -6.60 0.64
N GLU A 79 22.33 -7.17 1.73
CA GLU A 79 23.22 -8.33 1.68
C GLU A 79 22.48 -9.58 1.14
N ASP A 80 21.28 -9.87 1.64
CA ASP A 80 20.44 -10.98 1.18
C ASP A 80 20.07 -10.84 -0.31
N ILE A 81 19.65 -9.65 -0.74
CA ILE A 81 19.34 -9.36 -2.14
C ILE A 81 20.58 -9.57 -3.03
N SER A 82 21.77 -9.19 -2.55
CA SER A 82 23.03 -9.41 -3.29
C SER A 82 23.34 -10.89 -3.46
N VAL A 83 23.12 -11.71 -2.42
CA VAL A 83 23.28 -13.17 -2.47
C VAL A 83 22.28 -13.79 -3.45
N LEU A 84 21.00 -13.44 -3.35
CA LEU A 84 19.96 -13.92 -4.25
C LEU A 84 20.26 -13.55 -5.71
N LYS A 85 20.71 -12.32 -5.95
CA LYS A 85 21.12 -11.87 -7.27
C LYS A 85 22.27 -12.73 -7.81
N LYS A 86 23.32 -13.00 -7.03
CA LYS A 86 24.43 -13.89 -7.46
C LYS A 86 23.96 -15.33 -7.73
N ALA A 87 23.09 -15.87 -6.89
CA ALA A 87 22.52 -17.20 -7.08
C ALA A 87 21.72 -17.29 -8.39
N LEU A 88 20.93 -16.27 -8.70
CA LEU A 88 20.17 -16.21 -9.95
C LEU A 88 21.10 -16.18 -11.18
N HIS A 89 22.11 -15.32 -11.19
CA HIS A 89 23.04 -15.24 -12.33
C HIS A 89 23.88 -16.52 -12.49
N SER A 90 24.31 -17.15 -11.39
CA SER A 90 25.04 -18.43 -11.44
C SER A 90 24.17 -19.62 -11.82
N SER A 91 22.85 -19.56 -11.62
CA SER A 91 21.92 -20.56 -12.14
C SER A 91 21.74 -20.46 -13.66
N SER A 92 21.82 -19.25 -14.23
CA SER A 92 21.76 -19.03 -15.67
C SER A 92 23.07 -19.38 -16.40
N SER A 93 24.19 -19.44 -15.69
CA SER A 93 25.50 -19.82 -16.25
C SER A 93 25.92 -21.26 -15.94
N ARG A 94 25.09 -22.04 -15.23
CA ARG A 94 25.30 -23.47 -15.09
C ARG A 94 24.97 -24.09 -16.44
N THR A 95 26.04 -24.29 -17.22
CA THR A 95 26.13 -25.13 -18.41
C THR A 95 24.98 -26.12 -18.48
N GLU A 96 24.15 -25.91 -19.48
CA GLU A 96 23.18 -26.87 -20.00
C GLU A 96 23.91 -28.17 -20.32
N GLY A 97 24.11 -29.03 -19.31
CA GLY A 97 23.90 -30.45 -19.53
C GLY A 97 22.46 -30.62 -20.01
N PRO A 98 22.13 -31.67 -20.79
CA PRO A 98 20.80 -31.84 -21.37
C PRO A 98 19.80 -32.11 -20.24
N SER A 99 19.40 -31.06 -19.54
CA SER A 99 18.13 -31.01 -18.85
C SER A 99 17.14 -31.19 -19.97
N SER A 100 16.42 -32.30 -19.92
CA SER A 100 15.24 -32.54 -20.71
C SER A 100 14.26 -31.41 -20.38
N LYS A 101 14.44 -30.25 -21.02
CA LYS A 101 13.44 -29.18 -21.06
C LYS A 101 12.25 -29.86 -21.70
N PHE A 102 11.30 -30.28 -20.87
CA PHE A 102 10.03 -30.82 -21.31
C PHE A 102 9.39 -29.73 -22.16
N LYS A 103 9.61 -29.82 -23.48
CA LYS A 103 8.97 -28.93 -24.43
C LYS A 103 7.58 -29.49 -24.62
N VAL A 104 6.58 -28.69 -24.28
CA VAL A 104 5.19 -29.01 -24.63
C VAL A 104 5.15 -29.21 -26.15
N PRO A 105 4.66 -30.36 -26.64
CA PRO A 105 4.52 -30.58 -28.07
C PRO A 105 3.63 -29.49 -28.69
N GLU A 106 4.09 -28.89 -29.79
CA GLU A 106 3.31 -27.90 -30.53
C GLU A 106 2.10 -28.55 -31.22
N PRO A 107 0.95 -27.86 -31.33
CA PRO A 107 -0.21 -28.35 -32.06
C PRO A 107 0.10 -28.61 -33.54
N LYS A 108 -0.56 -29.61 -34.12
CA LYS A 108 -0.46 -29.85 -35.56
C LYS A 108 -1.21 -28.76 -36.34
N PRO A 109 -0.65 -28.24 -37.45
CA PRO A 109 -1.38 -27.30 -38.30
C PRO A 109 -2.65 -27.94 -38.88
N PHE A 110 -3.76 -27.22 -38.86
CA PHE A 110 -5.02 -27.67 -39.45
C PHE A 110 -4.95 -27.61 -40.98
N SER A 111 -5.30 -28.72 -41.66
CA SER A 111 -5.18 -28.79 -43.11
C SER A 111 -6.27 -28.05 -43.88
N GLY A 112 -7.32 -27.59 -43.19
CA GLY A 112 -8.45 -26.89 -43.81
C GLY A 112 -9.40 -27.82 -44.56
N LYS A 113 -9.33 -29.14 -44.35
CA LYS A 113 -10.30 -30.10 -44.89
C LYS A 113 -11.60 -30.03 -44.10
N ARG A 114 -12.72 -30.30 -44.78
CA ARG A 114 -14.04 -30.49 -44.16
C ARG A 114 -14.15 -31.88 -43.56
N ASP A 115 -13.37 -32.11 -42.50
CA ASP A 115 -13.40 -33.33 -41.70
C ASP A 115 -13.64 -32.95 -40.24
N ALA A 116 -14.78 -33.38 -39.71
CA ALA A 116 -15.19 -33.09 -38.34
C ALA A 116 -14.19 -33.63 -37.32
N LYS A 117 -13.63 -34.82 -37.59
CA LYS A 117 -12.68 -35.48 -36.69
C LYS A 117 -11.33 -34.76 -36.70
N GLU A 118 -10.89 -34.29 -37.86
CA GLU A 118 -9.66 -33.50 -37.97
C GLU A 118 -9.80 -32.17 -37.21
N LEU A 119 -10.95 -31.49 -37.35
CA LEU A 119 -11.22 -30.24 -36.67
C LEU A 119 -11.27 -30.41 -35.14
N GLU A 120 -11.97 -31.43 -34.65
CA GLU A 120 -12.05 -31.70 -33.21
C GLU A 120 -10.68 -32.02 -32.60
N ASN A 121 -9.88 -32.84 -33.28
CA ASN A 121 -8.51 -33.14 -32.83
C ASN A 121 -7.64 -31.88 -32.79
N PHE A 122 -7.73 -31.03 -33.81
CA PHE A 122 -6.99 -29.77 -33.85
C PHE A 122 -7.35 -28.85 -32.68
N LEU A 123 -8.65 -28.64 -32.43
CA LEU A 123 -9.11 -27.80 -31.32
C LEU A 123 -8.65 -28.34 -29.97
N TRP A 124 -8.67 -29.66 -29.80
CA TRP A 124 -8.21 -30.32 -28.58
C TRP A 124 -6.69 -30.17 -28.38
N ASP A 125 -5.89 -30.33 -29.43
CA ASP A 125 -4.43 -30.16 -29.39
C ASP A 125 -4.05 -28.71 -29.01
N VAL A 126 -4.70 -27.72 -29.62
CA VAL A 126 -4.46 -26.29 -29.34
C VAL A 126 -4.89 -25.91 -27.92
N GLU A 127 -6.05 -26.39 -27.46
CA GLU A 127 -6.51 -26.12 -26.09
C GLU A 127 -5.59 -26.75 -25.04
N SER A 128 -5.12 -27.97 -25.30
CA SER A 128 -4.16 -28.67 -24.44
C SER A 128 -2.82 -27.94 -24.39
N TYR A 129 -2.36 -27.42 -25.53
CA TYR A 129 -1.17 -26.58 -25.60
C TYR A 129 -1.31 -25.30 -24.77
N PHE A 130 -2.44 -24.58 -24.86
CA PHE A 130 -2.67 -23.37 -24.06
C PHE A 130 -2.71 -23.67 -22.55
N LYS A 131 -3.31 -24.79 -22.15
CA LYS A 131 -3.33 -25.22 -20.75
C LYS A 131 -1.93 -25.53 -20.23
N ALA A 132 -1.10 -26.20 -21.04
CA ALA A 132 0.25 -26.58 -20.66
C ALA A 132 1.26 -25.41 -20.68
N THR A 133 0.99 -24.36 -21.45
CA THR A 133 1.88 -23.20 -21.62
C THR A 133 1.39 -21.92 -20.94
N HIS A 134 0.23 -21.96 -20.28
CA HIS A 134 -0.40 -20.81 -19.62
C HIS A 134 -0.56 -19.58 -20.53
N VAL A 135 -0.96 -19.81 -21.79
CA VAL A 135 -1.19 -18.72 -22.76
C VAL A 135 -2.36 -17.82 -22.31
N PRO A 136 -2.17 -16.49 -22.26
CA PRO A 136 -3.24 -15.56 -21.91
C PRO A 136 -4.32 -15.50 -23.00
N ASP A 137 -5.58 -15.27 -22.60
CA ASP A 137 -6.73 -15.30 -23.53
C ASP A 137 -6.60 -14.33 -24.70
N THR A 138 -5.95 -13.18 -24.48
CA THR A 138 -5.68 -12.15 -25.50
C THR A 138 -4.77 -12.64 -26.63
N GLU A 139 -3.96 -13.67 -26.40
CA GLU A 139 -3.01 -14.18 -27.38
C GLU A 139 -3.50 -15.46 -28.08
N LYS A 140 -4.51 -16.15 -27.53
CA LYS A 140 -5.01 -17.43 -28.05
C LYS A 140 -5.43 -17.37 -29.51
N VAL A 141 -6.17 -16.33 -29.90
CA VAL A 141 -6.63 -16.16 -31.29
C VAL A 141 -5.46 -15.92 -32.24
N SER A 142 -4.50 -15.08 -31.84
CA SER A 142 -3.30 -14.79 -32.63
C SER A 142 -2.43 -16.03 -32.83
N ILE A 143 -2.19 -16.78 -31.75
CA ILE A 143 -1.39 -18.02 -31.80
C ILE A 143 -2.09 -19.09 -32.65
N THR A 144 -3.40 -19.27 -32.49
CA THR A 144 -4.16 -20.26 -33.28
C THR A 144 -4.12 -19.94 -34.77
N SER A 145 -4.14 -18.66 -35.14
CA SER A 145 -4.04 -18.20 -36.53
C SER A 145 -2.79 -18.75 -37.26
N ILE A 146 -1.68 -18.93 -36.54
CA ILE A 146 -0.43 -19.50 -37.06
C ILE A 146 -0.63 -20.96 -37.50
N TYR A 147 -1.47 -21.70 -36.77
CA TYR A 147 -1.78 -23.11 -37.03
C TYR A 147 -2.99 -23.32 -37.97
N LEU A 148 -3.47 -22.26 -38.63
CA LEU A 148 -4.53 -22.32 -39.65
C LEU A 148 -4.00 -22.04 -41.09
N PRO A 149 -2.89 -22.65 -41.56
CA PRO A 149 -2.34 -22.35 -42.88
C PRO A 149 -3.30 -22.73 -44.03
N GLY A 150 -4.19 -23.72 -43.80
CA GLY A 150 -5.21 -24.14 -44.77
C GLY A 150 -6.48 -23.28 -44.79
N VAL A 151 -6.62 -22.29 -43.89
CA VAL A 151 -7.85 -21.48 -43.74
C VAL A 151 -7.57 -20.01 -43.99
N THR A 152 -7.16 -19.69 -45.21
CA THR A 152 -6.70 -18.35 -45.63
C THR A 152 -7.70 -17.24 -45.27
N LYS A 153 -9.01 -17.48 -45.44
CA LYS A 153 -10.06 -16.49 -45.14
C LYS A 153 -10.24 -16.18 -43.65
N LEU A 154 -9.99 -17.15 -42.77
CA LEU A 154 -10.06 -16.93 -41.32
C LEU A 154 -8.79 -16.26 -40.82
N ARG A 155 -7.64 -16.72 -41.29
CA ARG A 155 -6.35 -16.12 -40.96
C ARG A 155 -6.29 -14.64 -41.33
N THR A 156 -6.74 -14.26 -42.53
CA THR A 156 -6.79 -12.85 -42.92
C THR A 156 -7.79 -12.06 -42.08
N ARG A 157 -8.92 -12.62 -41.63
CA ARG A 157 -9.86 -11.90 -40.73
C ARG A 157 -9.38 -11.77 -39.29
N VAL A 158 -8.49 -12.65 -38.84
CA VAL A 158 -7.79 -12.50 -37.55
C VAL A 158 -6.67 -11.45 -37.67
N GLN A 159 -6.11 -11.25 -38.87
CA GLN A 159 -4.98 -10.33 -39.11
C GLN A 159 -5.40 -8.93 -39.63
N ASP A 160 -6.50 -8.83 -40.38
CA ASP A 160 -6.99 -7.61 -41.04
C ASP A 160 -8.31 -7.13 -40.38
N ASP A 161 -8.26 -5.98 -39.71
CA ASP A 161 -9.37 -5.44 -38.92
C ASP A 161 -10.53 -4.84 -39.75
N ALA A 162 -10.38 -4.63 -41.08
CA ALA A 162 -11.20 -3.63 -41.77
C ALA A 162 -12.17 -4.12 -42.87
N ASN A 163 -12.09 -5.35 -43.40
CA ASN A 163 -12.64 -5.60 -44.76
C ASN A 163 -13.67 -6.73 -44.97
N SER A 164 -14.29 -7.30 -43.92
CA SER A 164 -15.15 -8.50 -44.14
C SER A 164 -16.67 -8.34 -43.94
N GLY A 165 -17.18 -7.18 -43.50
CA GLY A 165 -18.63 -6.99 -43.25
C GLY A 165 -19.23 -7.97 -42.22
N ARG A 166 -18.39 -8.75 -41.53
CA ARG A 166 -18.71 -9.71 -40.47
C ARG A 166 -18.00 -9.32 -39.17
N PRO A 167 -18.53 -9.72 -38.00
CA PRO A 167 -17.92 -9.40 -36.70
C PRO A 167 -16.46 -9.84 -36.59
N ARG A 168 -15.65 -9.10 -35.84
CA ARG A 168 -14.23 -9.39 -35.59
C ARG A 168 -14.08 -10.62 -34.70
N ILE A 169 -13.08 -11.44 -34.98
CA ILE A 169 -12.77 -12.63 -34.17
C ILE A 169 -11.79 -12.20 -33.09
N GLU A 170 -12.30 -11.73 -31.95
CA GLU A 170 -11.47 -11.22 -30.84
C GLU A 170 -11.29 -12.24 -29.71
N THR A 171 -12.16 -13.24 -29.62
CA THR A 171 -12.11 -14.25 -28.56
C THR A 171 -11.96 -15.67 -29.10
N TRP A 172 -11.42 -16.54 -28.26
CA TRP A 172 -11.24 -17.96 -28.55
C TRP A 172 -12.58 -18.64 -28.88
N GLU A 173 -13.65 -18.31 -28.15
CA GLU A 173 -14.99 -18.88 -28.34
C GLU A 173 -15.57 -18.53 -29.71
N VAL A 174 -15.38 -17.28 -30.14
CA VAL A 174 -15.82 -16.82 -31.47
C VAL A 174 -15.05 -17.55 -32.57
N LEU A 175 -13.74 -17.75 -32.40
CA LEU A 175 -12.91 -18.50 -33.34
C LEU A 175 -13.34 -19.96 -33.44
N VAL A 176 -13.56 -20.63 -32.31
CA VAL A 176 -14.02 -22.03 -32.26
C VAL A 176 -15.38 -22.17 -32.93
N LYS A 177 -16.32 -21.26 -32.66
CA LYS A 177 -17.64 -21.28 -33.28
C LYS A 177 -17.54 -21.14 -34.80
N GLU A 178 -16.79 -20.16 -35.30
CA GLU A 178 -16.66 -19.93 -36.75
C GLU A 178 -15.94 -21.10 -37.45
N LEU A 179 -14.95 -21.72 -36.81
CA LEU A 179 -14.32 -22.94 -37.32
C LEU A 179 -15.33 -24.10 -37.42
N LYS A 180 -16.15 -24.30 -36.39
CA LYS A 180 -17.22 -25.30 -36.43
C LYS A 180 -18.24 -24.98 -37.51
N ASP A 181 -18.64 -23.73 -37.67
CA ASP A 181 -19.59 -23.32 -38.69
C ASP A 181 -19.05 -23.51 -40.12
N GLN A 182 -17.75 -23.31 -40.36
CA GLN A 182 -17.18 -23.45 -41.71
C GLN A 182 -16.88 -24.90 -42.12
N PHE A 183 -16.57 -25.75 -41.14
CA PHE A 183 -16.07 -27.10 -41.39
C PHE A 183 -17.01 -28.22 -40.93
N LEU A 184 -18.02 -27.92 -40.11
CA LEU A 184 -19.07 -28.87 -39.68
C LEU A 184 -20.44 -28.58 -40.30
N LEU A 185 -20.74 -27.34 -40.72
CA LEU A 185 -22.04 -26.99 -41.30
C LEU A 185 -22.01 -27.03 -42.83
N ASN A 186 -22.53 -28.13 -43.36
CA ASN A 186 -23.34 -28.21 -44.56
C ASN A 186 -24.23 -29.46 -44.42
N ASN A 187 -25.34 -29.34 -43.67
CA ASN A 187 -26.53 -30.19 -43.82
C ASN A 187 -27.71 -29.58 -43.06
N THR A 188 -28.30 -28.55 -43.66
CA THR A 188 -29.74 -28.30 -43.60
C THR A 188 -30.12 -27.81 -45.00
N SER A 189 -30.59 -28.75 -45.84
CA SER A 189 -31.58 -28.43 -46.87
C SER A 189 -32.88 -27.97 -46.22
#